data_AF-A0A168JSX3-F1
#
_entry.id   AF-A0A168JSX3-F1
#
_cell.length_a   1.000
_cell.length_b   1.000
_cell.length_c   1.000
_cell.angle_alpha   90.00
_cell.angle_beta   90.00
_cell.angle_gamma   90.00
#
_symmetry.space_group_name_H-M   'P 1'
#
loop_
_entity.id
_entity.type
_entity.pdbx_description
1 polymer ?
#
loop_
_entity_poly.entity_id
_entity_poly.type
_entity_poly.pdbx_seq_one_letter_code
_entity_poly.pdbx_strand_id
1 'polypeptide(L)'
;MGRPTRYPPQIRALAVARVARIRSNQRSDWQAIKIVAAEVGVSAETLRSWVRQSEAARSQDHRRDLADLAELRRLREENARLRQALDLMLREAGAVALAHGAVHQVGSGADGIGVSTLAGAVPERTEPTLGDADRQPLTPGDSDRAGFDAGGEGHQTPGLDPARDPGSPARDPGGAVPVQHRPVPPGP
;
A
#
# COMPACT_ATOMS: atom_id res chain seq x y z
N MET A 1 -7.83 24.54 -15.21
CA MET A 1 -9.24 24.26 -14.87
C MET A 1 -9.75 23.14 -15.77
N GLY A 2 -10.16 22.00 -15.19
CA GLY A 2 -10.62 20.84 -15.96
C GLY A 2 -11.94 21.15 -16.67
N ARG A 3 -12.01 20.87 -17.97
CA ARG A 3 -13.24 21.03 -18.74
C ARG A 3 -14.34 20.16 -18.10
N PRO A 4 -15.53 20.70 -17.81
CA PRO A 4 -16.62 19.90 -17.28
C PRO A 4 -16.90 18.78 -18.27
N THR A 5 -16.75 17.55 -17.80
CA THR A 5 -16.97 16.37 -18.62
C THR A 5 -18.46 16.30 -18.94
N ARG A 6 -18.81 16.27 -20.24
CA ARG A 6 -20.19 16.26 -20.77
C ARG A 6 -21.08 15.13 -20.23
N TYR A 7 -20.49 14.12 -19.60
CA TYR A 7 -21.16 12.94 -19.08
C TYR A 7 -20.75 12.67 -17.62
N PRO A 8 -21.69 12.69 -16.66
CA PRO A 8 -21.40 12.35 -15.27
C PRO A 8 -20.75 10.97 -15.14
N PRO A 9 -19.83 10.76 -14.19
CA PRO A 9 -19.14 9.48 -14.01
C PRO A 9 -20.11 8.33 -13.71
N GLN A 10 -21.24 8.61 -13.06
CA GLN A 10 -22.29 7.62 -12.76
C GLN A 10 -22.91 7.06 -14.04
N ILE A 11 -23.18 7.91 -15.04
CA ILE A 11 -23.75 7.48 -16.33
C ILE A 11 -22.74 6.63 -17.10
N ARG A 12 -21.45 6.98 -17.06
CA ARG A 12 -20.38 6.19 -17.68
C ARG A 12 -20.29 4.80 -17.06
N ALA A 13 -20.27 4.73 -15.73
CA ALA A 13 -20.19 3.47 -15.00
C ALA A 13 -21.42 2.58 -15.28
N LEU A 14 -22.63 3.17 -15.28
CA LEU A 14 -23.86 2.46 -15.63
C LEU A 14 -23.84 1.92 -17.06
N ALA A 15 -23.43 2.73 -18.04
CA ALA A 15 -23.36 2.30 -19.43
C ALA A 15 -22.35 1.16 -19.63
N VAL A 16 -21.17 1.25 -19.03
CA VAL A 16 -20.15 0.18 -19.06
C VAL A 16 -20.66 -1.10 -18.39
N ALA A 17 -21.31 -0.99 -17.23
CA ALA A 17 -21.89 -2.14 -16.53
C ALA A 17 -23.01 -2.80 -17.35
N ARG A 18 -23.83 -2.00 -18.04
CA ARG A 18 -24.88 -2.51 -18.93
C ARG A 18 -24.31 -3.27 -20.11
N VAL A 19 -23.27 -2.73 -20.78
CA VAL A 19 -22.56 -3.41 -21.87
C VAL A 19 -22.01 -4.76 -21.39
N ALA A 20 -21.37 -4.80 -20.22
CA ALA A 20 -20.84 -6.04 -19.65
C ALA A 20 -21.91 -7.10 -19.38
N ARG A 21 -23.15 -6.70 -19.07
CA ARG A 21 -24.27 -7.62 -18.83
C ARG A 21 -24.85 -8.19 -20.13
N ILE A 22 -24.97 -7.37 -21.17
CA ILE A 22 -25.65 -7.81 -22.41
C ILE A 22 -24.69 -8.45 -23.42
N ARG A 23 -23.36 -8.27 -23.27
CA ARG A 23 -22.37 -8.77 -24.25
C ARG A 23 -22.47 -10.28 -24.51
N SER A 24 -22.78 -11.09 -23.49
CA SER A 24 -22.92 -12.55 -23.63
C SER A 24 -24.17 -12.98 -24.41
N ASN A 25 -25.18 -12.12 -24.47
CA ASN A 25 -26.45 -12.41 -25.13
C ASN A 25 -26.50 -11.86 -26.57
N GLN A 26 -25.41 -11.24 -27.05
CA GLN A 26 -25.34 -10.61 -28.35
C GLN A 26 -24.34 -11.30 -29.26
N ARG A 27 -24.56 -11.20 -30.58
CA ARG A 27 -23.68 -11.79 -31.60
C ARG A 27 -22.27 -11.20 -31.61
N SER A 28 -22.08 -9.99 -31.10
CA SER A 28 -20.76 -9.37 -30.96
C SER A 28 -20.77 -8.29 -29.89
N ASP A 29 -19.58 -8.00 -29.32
CA ASP A 29 -19.39 -6.91 -28.36
C ASP A 29 -19.77 -5.55 -28.98
N TRP A 30 -19.50 -5.37 -30.27
CA TRP A 30 -19.89 -4.15 -30.99
C TRP A 30 -21.40 -4.00 -31.10
N GLN A 31 -22.14 -5.09 -31.26
CA GLN A 31 -23.61 -5.08 -31.24
C GLN A 31 -24.13 -4.61 -29.88
N ALA A 32 -23.57 -5.14 -28.79
CA ALA A 32 -23.91 -4.72 -27.42
C ALA A 32 -23.63 -3.22 -27.19
N ILE A 33 -22.46 -2.75 -27.62
CA ILE A 33 -22.08 -1.33 -27.50
C ILE A 33 -23.07 -0.45 -28.26
N LYS A 34 -23.44 -0.80 -29.49
CA LYS A 34 -24.40 0.00 -30.28
C LYS A 34 -25.76 0.13 -29.61
N ILE A 35 -26.27 -0.96 -29.03
CA ILE A 35 -27.58 -0.96 -28.36
C ILE A 35 -27.55 -0.02 -27.15
N VAL A 36 -26.56 -0.16 -26.27
CA VAL A 36 -26.45 0.69 -25.07
C VAL A 36 -26.14 2.14 -25.43
N ALA A 37 -25.34 2.37 -26.47
CA ALA A 37 -25.04 3.72 -26.96
C ALA A 37 -26.32 4.44 -27.43
N ALA A 38 -27.22 3.73 -28.13
CA ALA A 38 -28.52 4.27 -28.52
C ALA A 38 -29.43 4.53 -27.31
N GLU A 39 -29.46 3.63 -26.32
CA GLU A 39 -30.25 3.79 -25.09
C GLU A 39 -29.81 5.00 -24.24
N VAL A 40 -28.50 5.24 -24.13
CA VAL A 40 -27.92 6.30 -23.28
C VAL A 40 -27.78 7.64 -24.04
N GLY A 41 -27.94 7.63 -25.36
CA GLY A 41 -27.80 8.83 -26.20
C GLY A 41 -26.34 9.28 -26.40
N VAL A 42 -25.41 8.32 -26.48
CA VAL A 42 -23.97 8.56 -26.64
C VAL A 42 -23.49 7.89 -27.94
N SER A 43 -22.42 8.39 -28.55
CA SER A 43 -21.83 7.69 -29.71
C SER A 43 -21.24 6.34 -29.29
N ALA A 44 -21.38 5.33 -30.16
CA ALA A 44 -20.83 3.99 -29.92
C ALA A 44 -19.31 4.02 -29.70
N GLU A 45 -18.59 4.91 -30.38
CA GLU A 45 -17.13 5.04 -30.21
C GLU A 45 -16.75 5.63 -28.84
N THR A 46 -17.54 6.57 -28.31
CA THR A 46 -17.33 7.09 -26.95
C THR A 46 -17.57 6.00 -25.91
N LEU A 47 -18.63 5.20 -26.06
CA LEU A 47 -18.90 4.10 -25.14
C LEU A 47 -17.81 3.02 -25.22
N ARG A 48 -17.31 2.72 -26.43
CA ARG A 48 -16.17 1.81 -26.62
C ARG A 48 -14.92 2.31 -25.88
N SER A 49 -14.63 3.61 -25.94
CA SER A 49 -13.52 4.22 -25.21
C SER A 49 -13.69 4.03 -23.69
N TRP A 50 -14.89 4.24 -23.15
CA TRP A 50 -15.16 4.02 -21.72
C TRP A 50 -15.00 2.55 -21.31
N VAL A 51 -15.44 1.61 -22.13
CA VAL A 51 -15.23 0.17 -21.88
C VAL A 51 -13.74 -0.15 -21.78
N ARG A 52 -12.95 0.27 -22.77
CA ARG A 52 -11.48 0.06 -22.78
C ARG A 52 -10.79 0.70 -21.57
N GLN A 53 -11.17 1.93 -21.22
CA GLN A 53 -10.62 2.60 -20.03
C GLN A 53 -10.96 1.83 -18.75
N SER A 54 -12.17 1.29 -18.65
CA SER A 54 -12.58 0.49 -17.49
C SER A 54 -11.85 -0.85 -17.39
N GLU A 55 -11.51 -1.47 -18.52
CA GLU A 55 -10.74 -2.72 -18.56
C GLU A 55 -9.27 -2.46 -18.20
N ALA A 56 -8.71 -1.36 -18.69
CA ALA A 56 -7.37 -0.91 -18.32
C ALA A 56 -7.28 -0.57 -16.83
N ALA A 57 -8.25 0.17 -16.28
CA ALA A 57 -8.30 0.50 -14.87
C ALA A 57 -8.39 -0.77 -13.99
N ARG A 58 -9.29 -1.70 -14.31
CA ARG A 58 -9.38 -3.00 -13.60
C ARG A 58 -8.07 -3.78 -13.63
N SER A 59 -7.37 -3.75 -14.75
CA SER A 59 -6.08 -4.43 -14.90
C SER A 59 -4.98 -3.76 -14.06
N GLN A 60 -5.02 -2.43 -13.92
CA GLN A 60 -4.11 -1.67 -13.05
C GLN A 60 -4.39 -1.93 -11.58
N ASP A 61 -5.66 -1.92 -11.18
CA ASP A 61 -6.06 -2.19 -9.80
C ASP A 61 -5.68 -3.63 -9.40
N HIS A 62 -5.94 -4.61 -10.27
CA HIS A 62 -5.51 -5.99 -10.02
C HIS A 62 -3.99 -6.12 -9.84
N ARG A 63 -3.20 -5.38 -10.62
CA ARG A 63 -1.73 -5.38 -10.45
C ARG A 63 -1.30 -4.77 -9.12
N ARG A 64 -1.98 -3.72 -8.65
CA ARG A 64 -1.74 -3.11 -7.34
C ARG A 64 -2.08 -4.08 -6.22
N ASP A 65 -3.25 -4.70 -6.27
CA ASP A 65 -3.68 -5.70 -5.29
C ASP A 65 -2.66 -6.85 -5.18
N LEU A 66 -2.15 -7.33 -6.31
CA LEU A 66 -1.11 -8.37 -6.33
C LEU A 66 0.22 -7.89 -5.71
N ALA A 67 0.61 -6.65 -5.95
CA ALA A 67 1.81 -6.06 -5.34
C ALA A 67 1.64 -5.90 -3.82
N ASP A 68 0.48 -5.42 -3.38
CA ASP A 68 0.15 -5.26 -1.96
C ASP A 68 0.12 -6.61 -1.24
N LEU A 69 -0.45 -7.64 -1.87
CA LEU A 69 -0.43 -9.02 -1.34
C LEU A 69 0.98 -9.62 -1.27
N ALA A 70 1.89 -9.24 -2.18
CA ALA A 70 3.29 -9.66 -2.11
C ALA A 70 4.00 -8.99 -0.92
N GLU A 71 3.80 -7.68 -0.73
CA GLU A 71 4.41 -6.95 0.38
C GLU A 71 3.87 -7.41 1.74
N LEU A 72 2.56 -7.66 1.85
CA LEU A 72 1.96 -8.22 3.07
C LEU A 72 2.54 -9.59 3.44
N ARG A 73 2.87 -10.43 2.44
CA ARG A 73 3.53 -11.71 2.72
C ARG A 73 4.95 -11.52 3.22
N ARG A 74 5.74 -10.67 2.54
CA ARG A 74 7.10 -10.31 2.97
C ARG A 74 7.12 -9.77 4.40
N LEU A 75 6.25 -8.82 4.73
CA LEU A 75 6.16 -8.23 6.06
C LEU A 75 5.76 -9.26 7.12
N ARG A 76 4.87 -10.21 6.79
CA ARG A 76 4.51 -11.30 7.71
C ARG A 76 5.67 -12.24 7.98
N GLU A 77 6.44 -12.60 6.96
CA GLU A 77 7.63 -13.43 7.09
C GLU A 77 8.70 -12.72 7.95
N GLU A 78 8.93 -11.42 7.70
CA GLU A 78 9.86 -10.62 8.48
C GLU A 78 9.41 -10.48 9.93
N ASN A 79 8.11 -10.23 10.17
CA ASN A 79 7.58 -10.16 11.53
C ASN A 79 7.69 -11.50 12.27
N ALA A 80 7.43 -12.62 11.58
CA ALA A 80 7.60 -13.95 12.15
C ALA A 80 9.07 -14.23 12.51
N ARG A 81 10.01 -13.86 11.64
CA ARG A 81 11.45 -13.97 11.90
C ARG A 81 11.88 -13.12 13.09
N LEU A 82 11.41 -11.87 13.18
CA LEU A 82 11.73 -10.98 14.29
C LEU A 82 11.16 -11.51 15.62
N ARG A 83 9.94 -12.05 15.61
CA ARG A 83 9.35 -12.71 16.80
C ARG A 83 10.16 -13.93 17.24
N GLN A 84 10.58 -14.76 16.30
CA GLN A 84 11.46 -15.90 16.61
C GLN A 84 12.79 -15.45 17.21
N ALA A 85 13.40 -14.39 16.68
CA ALA A 85 14.63 -13.84 17.22
C ALA A 85 14.44 -13.29 18.64
N LEU A 86 13.36 -12.56 18.89
CA LEU A 86 13.00 -12.07 20.22
C LEU A 86 12.82 -13.23 21.20
N ASP A 87 12.07 -14.26 20.82
CA ASP A 87 11.82 -15.44 21.63
C ASP A 87 13.11 -16.18 22.02
N LEU A 88 14.10 -16.23 21.12
CA LEU A 88 15.42 -16.80 21.41
C LEU A 88 16.19 -15.92 22.40
N MET A 89 16.28 -14.61 22.14
CA MET A 89 16.95 -13.68 23.03
C MET A 89 16.35 -13.67 24.44
N LEU A 90 15.01 -13.73 24.55
CA LEU A 90 14.33 -13.76 25.84
C LEU A 90 14.59 -15.08 26.58
N ARG A 91 14.66 -16.21 25.87
CA ARG A 91 15.07 -17.50 26.47
C ARG A 91 16.49 -17.44 27.00
N GLU A 92 17.42 -16.89 26.23
CA GLU A 92 18.82 -16.72 26.64
C GLU A 92 18.95 -15.79 27.84
N ALA A 93 18.32 -14.61 27.79
CA ALA A 93 18.31 -13.65 28.89
C ALA A 93 17.65 -14.21 30.15
N GLY A 94 16.55 -14.97 30.01
CA GLY A 94 15.89 -15.66 31.12
C GLY A 94 16.77 -16.75 31.74
N ALA A 95 17.51 -17.50 30.93
CA ALA A 95 18.49 -18.48 31.41
C ALA A 95 19.64 -17.80 32.18
N VAL A 96 20.12 -16.65 31.71
CA VAL A 96 21.14 -15.84 32.41
C VAL A 96 20.60 -15.25 33.71
N ALA A 97 19.34 -14.79 33.74
CA ALA A 97 18.70 -14.28 34.96
C ALA A 97 18.51 -15.37 36.02
N LEU A 98 18.12 -16.58 35.60
CA LEU A 98 18.04 -17.75 36.50
C LEU A 98 19.43 -18.18 37.01
N ALA A 99 20.46 -18.13 36.16
CA ALA A 99 21.83 -18.39 36.55
C ALA A 99 22.37 -17.31 37.53
N HIS A 100 22.05 -16.04 37.29
CA HIS A 100 22.45 -14.92 38.14
C HIS A 100 21.72 -14.93 39.50
N GLY A 101 20.43 -15.29 39.52
CA GLY A 101 19.66 -15.50 40.75
C GLY A 101 20.14 -16.68 41.58
N ALA A 102 20.65 -17.74 40.95
CA ALA A 102 21.28 -18.87 41.64
C ALA A 102 22.65 -18.51 42.23
N VAL A 103 23.43 -17.64 41.58
CA VAL A 103 24.71 -17.14 42.12
C VAL A 103 24.50 -16.22 43.33
N HIS A 104 23.40 -15.46 43.39
CA HIS A 104 23.06 -14.61 44.55
C HIS A 104 22.48 -15.38 45.77
N GLN A 105 22.05 -16.64 45.62
CA GLN A 105 21.46 -17.44 46.73
C GLN A 105 22.51 -18.21 47.58
N VAL A 106 23.79 -18.22 47.22
CA VAL A 106 24.84 -19.00 47.93
C VAL A 106 25.62 -18.16 48.97
N GLY A 107 25.17 -16.95 49.31
CA GLY A 107 25.90 -16.08 50.24
C GLY A 107 25.03 -15.14 51.07
N SER A 108 24.02 -15.65 51.78
CA SER A 108 23.44 -14.88 52.90
C SER A 108 22.76 -15.83 53.89
N GLY A 109 23.59 -16.43 54.75
CA GLY A 109 23.09 -16.96 56.01
C GLY A 109 22.60 -15.80 56.87
N ALA A 110 21.32 -15.87 57.20
CA ALA A 110 20.64 -15.23 58.32
C ALA A 110 20.97 -13.74 58.58
N ASP A 111 20.00 -12.87 58.30
CA ASP A 111 19.28 -12.18 59.37
C ASP A 111 18.02 -11.52 58.79
N GLY A 112 16.89 -11.77 59.46
CA GLY A 112 15.56 -11.53 58.92
C GLY A 112 15.14 -10.07 58.93
N ILE A 113 14.40 -9.67 57.90
CA ILE A 113 13.32 -8.68 58.00
C ILE A 113 12.21 -9.15 57.04
N GLY A 114 11.04 -9.43 57.60
CA GLY A 114 9.88 -9.89 56.86
C GLY A 114 9.36 -8.83 55.89
N VAL A 115 8.97 -9.27 54.70
CA VAL A 115 8.08 -8.52 53.81
C VAL A 115 6.86 -9.40 53.57
N SER A 116 5.71 -8.91 54.03
CA SER A 116 4.42 -9.60 53.97
C SER A 116 4.06 -10.01 52.55
N THR A 117 3.90 -11.31 52.34
CA THR A 117 3.18 -11.87 51.18
C THR A 117 1.71 -11.51 51.31
N LEU A 118 1.28 -10.51 50.53
CA LEU A 118 -0.13 -10.26 50.30
C LEU A 118 -0.67 -11.37 49.40
N ALA A 119 -1.52 -12.21 49.99
CA ALA A 119 -2.36 -13.15 49.28
C ALA A 119 -3.16 -12.42 48.18
N GLY A 120 -2.85 -12.73 46.93
CA GLY A 120 -3.66 -12.39 45.77
C GLY A 120 -4.22 -13.66 45.18
N ALA A 121 -5.51 -13.90 45.42
CA ALA A 121 -6.30 -14.99 44.87
C ALA A 121 -6.12 -15.08 43.34
N VAL A 122 -6.02 -16.31 42.83
CA VAL A 122 -6.01 -16.62 41.40
C VAL A 122 -7.43 -16.43 40.85
N PRO A 123 -7.70 -15.47 39.96
CA PRO A 123 -8.89 -15.57 39.13
C PRO A 123 -8.61 -16.58 38.02
N GLU A 124 -9.42 -17.63 37.96
CA GLU A 124 -9.51 -18.50 36.79
C GLU A 124 -9.70 -17.67 35.52
N ARG A 125 -8.82 -17.83 34.55
CA ARG A 125 -9.08 -17.37 33.19
C ARG A 125 -9.99 -18.39 32.52
N THR A 126 -11.29 -18.13 32.56
CA THR A 126 -12.22 -18.65 31.56
C THR A 126 -11.82 -18.08 30.20
N GLU A 127 -11.43 -18.96 29.29
CA GLU A 127 -11.29 -18.68 27.86
C GLU A 127 -12.59 -18.05 27.33
N PRO A 128 -12.59 -16.83 26.75
CA PRO A 128 -13.74 -16.34 26.03
C PRO A 128 -13.85 -17.10 24.70
N THR A 129 -14.88 -17.93 24.59
CA THR A 129 -15.27 -18.58 23.36
C THR A 129 -15.56 -17.50 22.32
N LEU A 130 -14.76 -17.44 21.27
CA LEU A 130 -14.97 -16.58 20.12
C LEU A 130 -16.24 -17.05 19.38
N GLY A 131 -17.38 -16.44 19.70
CA GLY A 131 -18.67 -16.75 19.09
C GLY A 131 -19.77 -15.82 19.59
N ASP A 132 -20.13 -14.87 18.74
CA ASP A 132 -21.33 -14.03 18.75
C ASP A 132 -21.47 -12.87 19.77
N ALA A 133 -22.02 -11.77 19.22
CA ALA A 133 -22.33 -10.45 19.81
C ALA A 133 -21.11 -9.51 19.98
N ASP A 134 -20.99 -8.33 19.38
CA ASP A 134 -22.00 -7.40 18.90
C ASP A 134 -21.46 -6.57 17.73
N ARG A 135 -22.32 -6.37 16.72
CA ARG A 135 -22.22 -5.23 15.82
C ARG A 135 -22.43 -3.96 16.63
N GLN A 136 -21.49 -3.02 16.59
CA GLN A 136 -21.84 -1.61 16.64
C GLN A 136 -21.34 -0.91 15.37
N PRO A 137 -22.23 -0.26 14.59
CA PRO A 137 -21.80 0.54 13.45
C PRO A 137 -21.20 1.86 13.96
N LEU A 138 -19.98 2.16 13.53
CA LEU A 138 -19.39 3.48 13.74
C LEU A 138 -20.21 4.52 12.96
N THR A 139 -20.82 5.46 13.67
CA THR A 139 -21.41 6.66 13.08
C THR A 139 -20.30 7.60 12.59
N PRO A 140 -20.38 8.18 11.38
CA PRO A 140 -19.47 9.24 10.97
C PRO A 140 -19.95 10.58 11.53
N GLY A 141 -19.10 11.30 12.28
CA GLY A 141 -19.40 12.67 12.68
C GLY A 141 -18.43 13.25 13.70
N ASP A 142 -17.68 14.25 13.23
CA ASP A 142 -17.08 15.36 13.98
C ASP A 142 -15.94 15.09 14.97
N SER A 143 -14.72 15.36 14.51
CA SER A 143 -13.80 16.22 15.25
C SER A 143 -12.60 16.65 14.40
N ASP A 144 -12.81 17.63 13.53
CA ASP A 144 -11.81 18.66 13.25
C ASP A 144 -11.76 19.60 14.47
N ARG A 145 -10.71 19.52 15.30
CA ARG A 145 -10.06 20.67 15.94
C ARG A 145 -8.97 20.28 16.94
N ALA A 146 -7.95 21.14 16.97
CA ALA A 146 -6.76 21.20 17.83
C ALA A 146 -5.67 20.20 17.41
N GLY A 147 -4.58 20.60 16.75
CA GLY A 147 -3.75 21.77 17.04
C GLY A 147 -2.67 21.34 18.02
N PHE A 148 -1.57 20.80 17.49
CA PHE A 148 -0.34 20.67 18.26
C PHE A 148 0.85 21.12 17.40
N ASP A 149 1.36 22.26 17.83
CA ASP A 149 2.55 22.95 17.38
C ASP A 149 3.77 22.14 17.83
N ALA A 150 4.69 21.83 16.91
CA ALA A 150 5.99 21.26 17.25
C ALA A 150 7.04 21.91 16.35
N GLY A 151 7.81 22.80 16.97
CA GLY A 151 8.83 23.63 16.35
C GLY A 151 9.91 22.82 15.64
N GLY A 152 10.26 23.29 14.45
CA GLY A 152 11.45 22.85 13.73
C GLY A 152 12.68 23.60 14.22
N GLU A 153 13.58 22.90 14.90
CA GLU A 153 14.95 23.37 15.13
C GLU A 153 15.83 22.93 13.96
N GLY A 154 16.27 23.91 13.17
CA GLY A 154 17.21 23.74 12.07
C GLY A 154 18.63 23.56 12.59
N HIS A 155 19.19 22.36 12.42
CA HIS A 155 20.62 22.16 12.57
C HIS A 155 21.35 22.63 11.30
N GLN A 156 22.07 23.72 11.50
CA GLN A 156 22.99 24.40 10.60
C GLN A 156 24.27 23.55 10.48
N THR A 157 24.63 23.11 9.26
CA THR A 157 25.97 22.59 8.96
C THR A 157 26.79 23.70 8.29
N PRO A 158 27.96 24.09 8.84
CA PRO A 158 28.82 25.08 8.21
C PRO A 158 29.70 24.43 7.13
N GLY A 159 29.94 25.19 6.07
CA GLY A 159 30.60 24.73 4.86
C GLY A 159 32.10 24.50 4.94
N LEU A 160 32.58 23.79 3.93
CA LEU A 160 33.93 23.90 3.40
C LEU A 160 33.85 23.81 1.87
N ASP A 161 33.96 24.96 1.22
CA ASP A 161 34.55 25.09 -0.12
C ASP A 161 36.08 25.12 0.06
N PRO A 162 36.86 24.62 -0.90
CA PRO A 162 37.47 25.58 -1.82
C PRO A 162 37.65 25.13 -3.29
N ALA A 163 37.51 26.13 -4.18
CA ALA A 163 38.06 26.29 -5.54
C ALA A 163 37.42 25.42 -6.65
N ARG A 164 36.62 25.95 -7.59
CA ARG A 164 36.87 26.94 -8.67
C ARG A 164 37.98 26.47 -9.64
N ASP A 165 37.64 25.71 -10.70
CA ASP A 165 37.23 26.11 -12.08
C ASP A 165 38.43 25.86 -13.05
N PRO A 166 38.35 25.87 -14.41
CA PRO A 166 37.26 25.69 -15.38
C PRO A 166 37.56 24.60 -16.43
N GLY A 167 36.53 24.08 -17.11
CA GLY A 167 36.77 23.14 -18.22
C GLY A 167 35.55 22.76 -19.05
N SER A 168 34.69 23.72 -19.39
CA SER A 168 33.71 23.53 -20.46
C SER A 168 34.26 24.07 -21.77
N PRO A 169 34.23 23.27 -22.85
CA PRO A 169 34.10 23.85 -24.18
C PRO A 169 32.81 23.41 -24.86
N ALA A 170 32.09 24.45 -25.29
CA ALA A 170 31.45 24.58 -26.59
C ALA A 170 30.36 23.56 -27.00
N ARG A 171 29.15 24.09 -26.91
CA ARG A 171 28.04 23.79 -27.82
C ARG A 171 28.43 24.25 -29.23
N ASP A 172 28.34 23.38 -30.22
CA ASP A 172 28.31 23.76 -31.64
C ASP A 172 27.09 23.08 -32.31
N PRO A 173 26.21 23.81 -33.02
CA PRO A 173 25.04 23.26 -33.68
C PRO A 173 25.30 23.02 -35.19
N GLY A 174 25.29 21.77 -35.63
CA GLY A 174 25.21 21.47 -37.07
C GLY A 174 25.76 20.10 -37.45
N GLY A 175 24.91 19.22 -37.98
CA GLY A 175 25.35 17.93 -38.51
C GLY A 175 24.19 17.06 -38.96
N ALA A 176 24.00 16.98 -40.27
CA ALA A 176 22.91 16.34 -40.99
C ALA A 176 22.59 14.88 -40.59
N VAL A 177 21.29 14.56 -40.72
CA VAL A 177 20.74 13.20 -40.71
C VAL A 177 21.14 12.48 -42.01
N PRO A 178 21.75 11.28 -41.98
CA PRO A 178 21.83 10.46 -43.18
C PRO A 178 20.51 9.68 -43.36
N VAL A 179 19.77 10.05 -44.41
CA VAL A 179 18.65 9.31 -44.97
C VAL A 179 19.17 7.98 -45.50
N GLN A 180 18.86 6.87 -44.83
CA GLN A 180 19.07 5.54 -45.41
C GLN A 180 17.91 5.20 -46.34
N HIS A 181 18.11 5.46 -47.63
CA HIS A 181 17.35 4.84 -48.71
C HIS A 181 17.95 3.46 -49.02
N ARG A 182 17.13 2.41 -48.94
CA ARG A 182 17.35 1.16 -49.68
C ARG A 182 16.04 0.36 -49.82
N PRO A 183 15.94 -0.58 -50.78
CA PRO A 183 15.10 -0.39 -51.97
C PRO A 183 13.92 -1.36 -52.02
N VAL A 184 12.91 -0.97 -52.81
CA VAL A 184 11.71 -1.76 -53.13
C VAL A 184 12.09 -2.92 -54.08
N PRO A 185 11.67 -4.16 -53.81
CA PRO A 185 11.82 -5.25 -54.78
C PRO A 185 10.74 -5.16 -55.87
N PRO A 186 11.09 -5.38 -57.16
CA PRO A 186 10.08 -5.48 -58.22
C PRO A 186 9.37 -6.84 -58.17
N GLY A 187 8.03 -6.82 -58.25
CA GLY A 187 7.21 -7.98 -58.63
C GLY A 187 7.49 -8.43 -60.07
N PRO A 188 6.99 -9.60 -60.50
CA PRO A 188 5.55 -9.88 -60.60
C PRO A 188 5.01 -10.95 -59.64
#